data_AF-A0A0A7FZN7-F1
#
_entry.id   AF-A0A0A7FZN7-F1
#
_cell.length_a   1.000
_cell.length_b   1.000
_cell.length_c   1.000
_cell.angle_alpha   90.00
_cell.angle_beta   90.00
_cell.angle_gamma   90.00
#
_symmetry.space_group_name_H-M   'P 1'
#
loop_
_entity.id
_entity.type
_entity.pdbx_description
1 polymer ?
#
loop_
_entity_poly.entity_id
_entity_poly.type
_entity_poly.pdbx_seq_one_letter_code
_entity_poly.pdbx_strand_id
1 'polypeptide(L)'
;MSKKDENTIKDLLNGEELEKEILEEELEVDSNPSFFKKLFASLLDQAILIGVSALLLVIFDLIIGFMGYMVVEPTGIILIIYGILNVLYRPIFEGKNKRTIGKRILAIK
;
A
#
# COMPACT_ATOMS: atom_id res chain seq x y z
N MET A 1 -39.25 1.46 -4.78
CA MET A 1 -38.02 2.16 -5.20
C MET A 1 -38.10 2.36 -6.70
N SER A 2 -38.06 3.60 -7.19
CA SER A 2 -38.35 3.93 -8.59
C SER A 2 -37.14 3.57 -9.47
N LYS A 3 -37.35 3.02 -10.68
CA LYS A 3 -36.29 2.76 -11.68
C LYS A 3 -35.44 4.01 -11.99
N LYS A 4 -35.98 5.19 -11.70
CA LYS A 4 -35.32 6.49 -11.87
C LYS A 4 -34.15 6.68 -10.88
N ASP A 5 -34.29 6.19 -9.66
CA ASP A 5 -33.29 6.34 -8.60
C ASP A 5 -32.08 5.43 -8.86
N GLU A 6 -32.30 4.25 -9.46
CA GLU A 6 -31.26 3.28 -9.76
C GLU A 6 -30.33 3.72 -10.91
N ASN A 7 -30.86 4.44 -11.91
CA ASN A 7 -30.05 5.00 -12.99
C ASN A 7 -29.21 6.20 -12.54
N THR A 8 -29.77 7.07 -11.69
CA THR A 8 -29.00 8.21 -11.15
C THR A 8 -27.82 7.75 -10.29
N ILE A 9 -27.99 6.66 -9.51
CA ILE A 9 -26.88 6.08 -8.73
C ILE A 9 -25.80 5.47 -9.65
N LYS A 10 -26.19 4.84 -10.76
CA LYS A 10 -25.24 4.29 -11.75
C LYS A 10 -24.45 5.38 -12.48
N ASP A 11 -25.10 6.50 -12.81
CA ASP A 11 -24.45 7.64 -13.47
C ASP A 11 -23.47 8.36 -12.52
N LEU A 12 -23.79 8.44 -11.22
CA LEU A 12 -22.88 8.97 -10.19
C LEU A 12 -21.68 8.05 -9.93
N LEU A 13 -21.90 6.73 -9.85
CA LEU A 13 -20.83 5.74 -9.72
C LEU A 13 -19.87 5.74 -10.92
N ASN A 14 -20.41 5.82 -12.15
CA ASN A 14 -19.61 5.94 -13.36
C ASN A 14 -18.83 7.26 -13.41
N GLY A 15 -19.40 8.36 -12.93
CA GLY A 15 -18.72 9.65 -12.85
C GLY A 15 -17.52 9.63 -11.89
N GLU A 16 -17.69 9.04 -10.70
CA GLU A 16 -16.60 8.92 -9.71
C GLU A 16 -15.51 7.92 -10.13
N GLU A 17 -15.85 6.84 -10.83
CA GLU A 17 -14.88 5.90 -11.41
C GLU A 17 -14.09 6.55 -12.55
N LEU A 18 -14.78 7.30 -13.43
CA LEU A 18 -14.14 8.03 -14.53
C LEU A 18 -13.26 9.18 -14.00
N GLU A 19 -13.66 9.88 -12.95
CA GLU A 19 -12.85 10.94 -12.33
C GLU A 19 -11.60 10.35 -11.65
N LYS A 20 -11.69 9.16 -11.03
CA LYS A 20 -10.52 8.43 -10.51
C LYS A 20 -9.61 7.92 -11.63
N GLU A 21 -10.17 7.49 -12.75
CA GLU A 21 -9.42 7.03 -13.92
C GLU A 21 -8.70 8.20 -14.60
N ILE A 22 -9.34 9.36 -14.73
CA ILE A 22 -8.77 10.61 -15.25
C ILE A 22 -7.69 11.18 -14.31
N LEU A 23 -7.88 11.12 -12.99
CA LEU A 23 -6.85 11.51 -12.01
C LEU A 23 -5.64 10.57 -12.01
N GLU A 24 -5.82 9.28 -12.33
CA GLU A 24 -4.70 8.36 -12.57
C GLU A 24 -4.00 8.61 -13.92
N GLU A 25 -4.69 9.18 -14.91
CA GLU A 25 -4.19 9.47 -16.26
C GLU A 25 -3.43 10.82 -16.39
N GLU A 26 -3.65 11.78 -15.49
CA GLU A 26 -3.01 13.11 -15.55
C GLU A 26 -1.58 13.15 -14.96
N LEU A 27 -1.11 12.06 -14.35
CA LEU A 27 0.32 11.83 -14.10
C LEU A 27 0.90 11.14 -15.32
N GLU A 28 1.67 11.86 -16.16
CA GLU A 28 2.48 11.26 -17.24
C GLU A 28 3.34 10.11 -16.65
N VAL A 29 2.85 8.88 -16.75
CA VAL A 29 3.52 7.73 -16.15
C VAL A 29 4.81 7.49 -16.91
N ASP A 30 5.94 7.74 -16.25
CA ASP A 30 7.27 7.56 -16.83
C ASP A 30 7.47 6.06 -17.11
N SER A 31 7.34 5.72 -18.40
CA SER A 31 7.42 4.36 -18.90
C SER A 31 8.87 3.86 -19.02
N ASN A 32 9.86 4.76 -19.00
CA ASN A 32 11.28 4.44 -19.00
C ASN A 32 12.04 5.22 -17.90
N PRO A 33 11.73 4.94 -16.62
CA PRO A 33 12.28 5.69 -15.52
C PRO A 33 13.77 5.37 -15.34
N SER A 34 14.55 6.40 -15.00
CA SER A 34 15.99 6.24 -14.75
C SER A 34 16.26 5.23 -13.62
N PHE A 35 17.45 4.63 -13.63
CA PHE A 35 17.89 3.69 -12.59
C PHE A 35 17.70 4.27 -11.17
N PHE A 36 18.04 5.55 -10.98
CA PHE A 36 17.88 6.23 -9.69
C PHE A 36 16.43 6.37 -9.26
N LYS A 37 15.49 6.64 -10.18
CA LYS A 37 14.06 6.68 -9.85
C LYS A 37 13.54 5.30 -9.40
N LYS A 38 13.97 4.22 -10.07
CA LYS A 38 13.62 2.84 -9.68
C LYS A 38 14.20 2.49 -8.30
N LEU A 39 15.46 2.86 -8.05
CA LEU A 39 16.10 2.63 -6.76
C LEU A 39 15.38 3.38 -5.65
N PHE A 40 15.06 4.66 -5.86
CA PHE A 40 14.34 5.47 -4.88
C PHE A 40 12.93 4.95 -4.60
N ALA A 41 12.20 4.49 -5.63
CA ALA A 41 10.91 3.82 -5.45
C ALA A 41 11.04 2.57 -4.58
N SER A 42 12.06 1.74 -4.85
CA SER A 42 12.33 0.56 -4.04
C SER A 42 12.73 0.92 -2.60
N LEU A 43 13.52 1.97 -2.39
CA LEU A 43 13.90 2.42 -1.04
C LEU A 43 12.68 2.94 -0.28
N LEU A 44 11.78 3.65 -0.96
CA LEU A 44 10.53 4.13 -0.39
C LEU A 44 9.63 2.96 0.04
N ASP A 45 9.51 1.93 -0.79
CA ASP A 45 8.80 0.69 -0.44
C ASP A 45 9.40 0.03 0.81
N GLN A 46 10.74 -0.03 0.90
CA GLN A 46 11.41 -0.60 2.09
C GLN A 46 11.20 0.23 3.34
N ALA A 47 11.28 1.56 3.23
CA ALA A 47 11.03 2.46 4.35
C ALA A 47 9.59 2.32 4.89
N ILE A 48 8.61 2.22 4.00
CA ILE A 48 7.21 1.97 4.36
C ILE A 48 7.09 0.61 5.05
N LEU A 49 7.69 -0.45 4.51
CA LEU A 49 7.65 -1.78 5.13
C LEU A 49 8.24 -1.80 6.54
N ILE A 50 9.38 -1.16 6.74
CA ILE A 50 10.01 -1.04 8.06
C ILE A 50 9.08 -0.29 9.02
N GLY A 51 8.48 0.82 8.57
CA GLY A 51 7.53 1.60 9.36
C GLY A 51 6.29 0.80 9.77
N VAL A 52 5.68 0.07 8.82
CA VAL A 52 4.51 -0.80 9.09
C VAL A 52 4.91 -1.95 10.02
N SER A 53 6.11 -2.50 9.88
CA SER A 53 6.60 -3.57 10.76
C SER A 53 6.76 -3.08 12.20
N ALA A 54 7.32 -1.89 12.40
CA ALA A 54 7.44 -1.27 13.72
C ALA A 54 6.06 -0.98 14.33
N LEU A 55 5.10 -0.49 13.53
CA LEU A 55 3.73 -0.26 13.99
C LEU A 55 3.05 -1.57 14.42
N LEU A 56 3.21 -2.64 13.65
CA LEU A 56 2.69 -3.96 14.01
C LEU A 56 3.34 -4.53 15.27
N LEU A 57 4.63 -4.28 15.49
CA LEU A 57 5.27 -4.65 16.77
C LEU A 57 4.56 -3.98 17.94
N VAL A 58 4.31 -2.67 17.87
CA VAL A 58 3.64 -1.93 18.96
C VAL A 58 2.25 -2.50 19.22
N ILE A 59 1.49 -2.78 18.16
CA ILE A 59 0.16 -3.41 18.27
C ILE A 59 0.28 -4.81 18.89
N PHE A 60 1.25 -5.60 18.45
CA PHE A 60 1.49 -6.94 18.97
C PHE A 60 1.85 -6.92 20.46
N ASP A 61 2.78 -6.05 20.86
CA ASP A 61 3.21 -5.88 22.25
C ASP A 61 2.04 -5.42 23.14
N LEU A 62 1.20 -4.51 22.64
CA LEU A 62 -0.01 -4.09 23.34
C LEU A 62 -0.97 -5.27 23.58
N ILE A 63 -1.21 -6.10 22.56
CA ILE A 63 -2.12 -7.26 22.64
C ILE A 63 -1.62 -8.27 23.67
N ILE A 64 -0.34 -8.63 23.62
CA ILE A 64 0.21 -9.60 24.58
C ILE A 64 0.36 -8.98 25.98
N GLY A 65 0.51 -7.66 26.06
CA GLY A 65 0.47 -6.87 27.29
C GLY A 65 -0.83 -7.05 28.06
N PHE A 66 -1.97 -7.06 27.36
CA PHE A 66 -3.27 -7.37 27.98
C PHE A 66 -3.34 -8.80 28.54
N MET A 67 -2.50 -9.71 28.04
CA MET A 67 -2.39 -11.09 28.52
C MET A 67 -1.32 -11.26 29.62
N GLY A 68 -0.65 -10.18 30.03
CA GLY A 68 0.42 -10.21 31.04
C GLY A 68 1.81 -10.56 30.51
N TYR A 69 2.00 -10.58 29.19
CA TYR A 69 3.29 -10.82 28.54
C TYR A 69 3.87 -9.52 27.98
N MET A 70 5.15 -9.55 27.61
CA MET A 70 5.84 -8.42 26.98
C MET A 70 6.87 -8.94 25.97
N VAL A 71 7.12 -8.17 24.92
CA VAL A 71 8.19 -8.48 23.98
C VAL A 71 9.56 -8.23 24.64
N VAL A 72 10.33 -9.31 24.82
CA VAL A 72 11.69 -9.23 25.38
C VAL A 72 12.73 -8.88 24.32
N GLU A 73 12.52 -9.28 23.05
CA GLU A 73 13.44 -9.00 21.94
C GLU A 73 12.72 -8.29 20.77
N PRO A 74 12.55 -6.96 20.85
CA PRO A 74 11.85 -6.18 19.84
C PRO A 74 12.44 -6.31 18.44
N THR A 75 13.78 -6.34 18.34
CA THR A 75 14.49 -6.41 17.06
C THR A 75 14.21 -7.73 16.33
N GLY A 76 14.23 -8.86 17.04
CA GLY A 76 13.92 -10.17 16.46
C GLY A 76 12.49 -10.24 15.94
N ILE A 77 11.52 -9.74 16.72
CA ILE A 77 10.12 -9.73 16.31
C ILE A 77 9.86 -8.79 15.13
N ILE A 78 10.47 -7.60 15.10
CA ILE A 78 10.37 -6.70 13.95
C ILE A 78 10.91 -7.38 12.69
N LEU A 79 12.04 -8.09 12.76
CA LEU A 79 12.60 -8.80 11.61
C LEU A 79 11.67 -9.91 11.09
N ILE A 80 11.01 -10.65 11.99
CA ILE A 80 10.01 -11.66 11.63
C ILE A 80 8.82 -11.01 10.94
N ILE A 81 8.24 -9.97 11.53
CA ILE A 81 7.10 -9.22 10.96
C ILE A 81 7.48 -8.66 9.59
N TYR A 82 8.64 -8.02 9.50
CA TYR A 82 9.16 -7.46 8.25
C TYR A 82 9.33 -8.53 7.18
N GLY A 83 9.88 -9.70 7.52
CA GLY A 83 10.01 -10.82 6.59
C GLY A 83 8.66 -11.31 6.06
N ILE A 84 7.67 -11.45 6.93
CA ILE A 84 6.30 -11.82 6.54
C ILE A 84 5.71 -10.76 5.62
N LEU A 85 5.79 -9.48 6.01
CA LEU A 85 5.29 -8.38 5.18
C LEU A 85 6.01 -8.29 3.84
N ASN A 86 7.31 -8.57 3.76
CA ASN A 86 8.06 -8.54 2.50
C ASN A 86 7.52 -9.57 1.49
N VAL A 87 7.22 -10.79 1.96
CA VAL A 87 6.60 -11.85 1.14
C VAL A 87 5.18 -11.47 0.73
N LEU A 88 4.41 -10.85 1.62
CA LEU A 88 3.02 -10.46 1.38
C LEU A 88 2.87 -9.15 0.59
N TYR A 89 3.87 -8.26 0.63
CA TYR A 89 3.81 -6.92 0.06
C TYR A 89 3.51 -6.98 -1.43
N ARG A 90 4.24 -7.85 -2.12
CA ARG A 90 4.12 -7.98 -3.58
C ARG A 90 2.73 -8.51 -4.01
N PRO A 91 2.20 -9.61 -3.44
CA PRO A 91 0.81 -10.03 -3.66
C PRO A 91 -0.23 -8.95 -3.36
N ILE A 92 -0.07 -8.19 -2.26
CA ILE A 92 -1.03 -7.17 -1.84
C ILE A 92 -1.07 -5.99 -2.83
N PHE A 93 0.09 -5.52 -3.31
CA PHE A 93 0.16 -4.28 -4.08
C PHE A 93 0.29 -4.47 -5.59
N GLU A 94 0.93 -5.54 -6.08
CA GLU A 94 1.09 -5.77 -7.53
C GLU A 94 -0.12 -6.45 -8.20
N GLY A 95 -1.11 -6.93 -7.43
CA GLY A 95 -2.24 -7.70 -7.96
C GLY A 95 -3.13 -6.97 -8.98
N LYS A 96 -3.36 -5.64 -8.83
CA LYS A 96 -4.26 -4.88 -9.72
C LYS A 96 -3.56 -3.92 -10.70
N ASN A 97 -2.55 -3.17 -10.26
CA ASN A 97 -1.94 -2.09 -11.10
C ASN A 97 -0.45 -2.33 -11.41
N LYS A 98 0.13 -3.50 -11.06
CA LYS A 98 1.56 -3.87 -11.24
C LYS A 98 2.57 -2.84 -10.68
N ARG A 99 2.13 -1.94 -9.79
CA ARG A 99 2.91 -0.83 -9.24
C ARG A 99 2.81 -0.84 -7.71
N THR A 100 3.97 -0.93 -7.06
CA THR A 100 4.12 -0.77 -5.62
C THR A 100 3.83 0.67 -5.19
N ILE A 101 3.69 0.92 -3.88
CA ILE A 101 3.42 2.28 -3.36
C ILE A 101 4.50 3.26 -3.84
N GLY A 102 5.77 2.88 -3.77
CA GLY A 102 6.89 3.70 -4.22
C GLY A 102 6.77 4.06 -5.70
N LYS A 103 6.42 3.09 -6.55
CA LYS A 103 6.20 3.32 -7.99
C LYS A 103 4.99 4.21 -8.28
N ARG A 104 3.94 4.13 -7.46
CA ARG A 104 2.75 5.00 -7.56
C ARG A 104 3.12 6.44 -7.20
N ILE A 105 3.79 6.65 -6.07
CA ILE A 105 4.23 7.98 -5.60
C ILE A 105 5.15 8.66 -6.61
N LEU A 106 6.05 7.90 -7.23
CA LEU A 106 7.00 8.43 -8.21
C LEU A 106 6.46 8.49 -9.65
N ALA A 107 5.18 8.14 -9.86
CA ALA A 107 4.57 8.10 -11.18
C ALA A 107 5.36 7.24 -12.21
N ILE A 108 6.01 6.16 -11.77
CA ILE A 108 6.80 5.27 -12.65
C ILE A 108 6.17 3.88 -12.82
N LYS A 109 6.45 3.21 -13.95
CA LYS A 109 5.96 1.85 -14.24
C LYS A 109 6.74 0.73 -13.51
#